data_AF-A0AAU3K456-F1
#
_entry.id   AF-A0AAU3K456-F1
#
_cell.length_a   1.000
_cell.length_b   1.000
_cell.length_c   1.000
_cell.angle_alpha   90.00
_cell.angle_beta   90.00
_cell.angle_gamma   90.00
#
_symmetry.space_group_name_H-M   'P 1'
#
loop_
_entity.id
_entity.type
_entity.pdbx_description
1 polymer ?
#
loop_
_entity_poly.entity_id
_entity_poly.type
_entity_poly.pdbx_seq_one_letter_code
_entity_poly.pdbx_strand_id
1 'polypeptide(L)'
;MEYWKVDWLHDFQSEAIRIYNEIGDDGYEVRKVYQYRDGRRLRADELHESYEIGLGTVPVGSIEDVVSQPEFEAVVITRQAFEIEWHGASWPDGAQA
;
A
#
# COMPACT_ATOMS: atom_id res chain seq x y z
N MET A 1 2.39 14.69 5.36
CA MET A 1 1.90 13.36 4.98
C MET A 1 1.54 13.38 3.52
N GLU A 2 1.87 12.30 2.81
CA GLU A 2 1.55 12.11 1.40
C GLU A 2 0.80 10.80 1.20
N TYR A 3 -0.02 10.71 0.15
CA TYR A 3 -0.84 9.53 -0.13
C TYR A 3 -0.62 9.08 -1.56
N TRP A 4 -0.20 7.85 -1.75
CA TRP A 4 0.08 7.30 -3.08
C TRP A 4 -0.90 6.19 -3.41
N LYS A 5 -1.22 6.06 -4.70
CA LYS A 5 -1.77 4.86 -5.32
C LYS A 5 -0.74 4.35 -6.31
N VAL A 6 -0.34 3.09 -6.16
CA VAL A 6 0.59 2.40 -7.05
C VAL A 6 -0.12 1.18 -7.63
N ASP A 7 -0.27 1.14 -8.95
CA ASP A 7 -0.66 -0.06 -9.68
C ASP A 7 0.61 -0.87 -10.01
N TRP A 8 0.64 -2.15 -9.60
CA TRP A 8 1.77 -3.06 -9.86
C TRP A 8 1.42 -3.97 -11.02
N LEU A 9 2.09 -3.76 -12.15
CA LEU A 9 1.85 -4.42 -13.42
C LEU A 9 2.61 -5.74 -13.51
N HIS A 10 1.96 -6.82 -13.07
CA HIS A 10 2.53 -8.18 -13.11
C HIS A 10 1.46 -9.26 -13.33
N ASP A 11 1.92 -10.47 -13.64
CA ASP A 11 1.09 -11.67 -13.82
C ASP A 11 1.09 -12.63 -12.61
N PHE A 12 1.84 -12.31 -11.54
CA PHE A 12 1.76 -13.06 -10.28
C PHE A 12 0.32 -13.07 -9.75
N GLN A 13 -0.16 -14.27 -9.37
CA GLN A 13 -1.57 -14.49 -9.01
C GLN A 13 -1.84 -14.23 -7.52
N SER A 14 -0.83 -14.40 -6.67
CA SER A 14 -0.91 -14.21 -5.22
C SER A 14 -0.57 -12.80 -4.77
N GLU A 15 0.06 -12.00 -5.62
CA GLU A 15 0.53 -10.65 -5.28
C GLU A 15 -0.58 -9.59 -5.47
N ALA A 16 -0.44 -8.49 -4.73
CA ALA A 16 -1.33 -7.34 -4.84
C ALA A 16 -1.14 -6.62 -6.18
N ILE A 17 -2.23 -6.32 -6.86
CA ILE A 17 -2.20 -5.58 -8.13
C ILE A 17 -2.24 -4.07 -7.94
N ARG A 18 -2.63 -3.62 -6.74
CA ARG A 18 -2.67 -2.21 -6.38
C ARG A 18 -2.36 -2.02 -4.90
N ILE A 19 -1.56 -1.00 -4.64
CA ILE A 19 -1.04 -0.63 -3.32
C ILE A 19 -1.42 0.83 -3.05
N TYR A 20 -1.92 1.10 -1.86
CA TYR A 20 -2.13 2.46 -1.37
C TYR A 20 -1.26 2.68 -0.14
N ASN A 21 -0.52 3.78 -0.12
CA ASN A 21 0.37 4.12 0.98
C ASN A 21 -0.01 5.49 1.56
N GLU A 22 -0.10 5.56 2.88
CA GLU A 22 0.03 6.82 3.62
C GLU A 22 1.47 6.92 4.12
N ILE A 23 2.12 8.01 3.75
CA ILE A 23 3.54 8.25 4.03
C ILE A 23 3.65 9.42 5.01
N GLY A 24 4.38 9.17 6.10
CA GLY A 24 4.69 10.13 7.15
C GLY A 24 5.58 11.27 6.66
N ASP A 25 5.71 12.31 7.47
CA ASP A 25 6.60 13.45 7.16
C ASP A 25 8.09 13.06 7.19
N ASP A 26 8.42 11.91 7.75
CA ASP A 26 9.74 11.27 7.78
C ASP A 26 10.01 10.36 6.57
N GLY A 27 9.04 10.21 5.67
CA GLY A 27 9.12 9.38 4.47
C GLY A 27 8.86 7.90 4.69
N TYR A 28 8.50 7.47 5.91
CA TYR A 28 8.12 6.09 6.20
C TYR A 28 6.63 5.85 5.95
N GLU A 29 6.27 4.62 5.63
CA GLU A 29 4.86 4.23 5.53
C GLU A 29 4.24 4.17 6.93
N VAL A 30 3.05 4.76 7.08
CA VAL A 30 2.27 4.76 8.33
C VAL A 30 1.10 3.79 8.22
N ARG A 31 0.45 3.77 7.06
CA ARG A 31 -0.65 2.85 6.73
C ARG A 31 -0.52 2.38 5.29
N LYS A 32 -0.90 1.13 5.05
CA LYS A 32 -0.86 0.50 3.73
C LYS A 32 -2.14 -0.27 3.44
N VAL A 33 -2.56 -0.28 2.18
CA VAL A 33 -3.64 -1.14 1.68
C VAL A 33 -3.17 -1.90 0.45
N TYR A 34 -3.34 -3.22 0.44
CA TYR A 34 -3.19 -4.07 -0.73
C TYR A 34 -4.56 -4.44 -1.29
N GLN A 35 -4.70 -4.33 -2.61
CA GLN A 35 -5.82 -4.86 -3.37
C GLN A 35 -5.32 -5.98 -4.28
N TYR A 36 -5.94 -7.15 -4.14
CA TYR A 36 -5.60 -8.37 -4.86
C TYR A 36 -6.50 -8.58 -6.07
N ARG A 37 -6.05 -9.43 -7.00
CA ARG A 37 -6.78 -9.75 -8.24
C ARG A 37 -8.12 -10.45 -7.99
N ASP A 38 -8.23 -11.20 -6.91
CA ASP A 38 -9.46 -11.86 -6.45
C ASP A 38 -10.47 -10.89 -5.81
N GLY A 39 -10.12 -9.60 -5.70
CA GLY A 39 -10.94 -8.56 -5.10
C GLY A 39 -10.76 -8.39 -3.59
N ARG A 40 -9.95 -9.24 -2.93
CA ARG A 40 -9.60 -9.09 -1.52
C ARG A 40 -8.82 -7.80 -1.30
N ARG A 41 -9.04 -7.18 -0.14
CA ARG A 41 -8.33 -5.97 0.29
C ARG A 41 -7.85 -6.13 1.70
N LEU A 42 -6.54 -5.99 1.88
CA LEU A 42 -5.91 -6.07 3.19
C LEU A 42 -5.28 -4.74 3.55
N ARG A 43 -5.24 -4.43 4.83
CA ARG A 43 -4.60 -3.22 5.34
C ARG A 43 -3.63 -3.50 6.47
N ALA A 44 -2.60 -2.68 6.58
CA ALA A 44 -1.61 -2.76 7.64
C ALA A 44 -1.31 -1.38 8.22
N ASP A 45 -1.02 -1.35 9.50
CA ASP A 45 -0.44 -0.21 10.23
C ASP A 45 0.65 -0.71 11.19
N GLU A 46 1.25 0.19 11.96
CA GLU A 46 2.33 -0.12 12.91
C GLU A 46 1.97 -1.21 13.95
N LEU A 47 0.68 -1.43 14.19
CA LEU A 47 0.17 -2.39 15.17
C LEU A 47 -0.48 -3.60 14.51
N HIS A 48 -0.59 -3.66 13.19
CA HIS A 48 -1.33 -4.73 12.52
C HIS A 48 -0.62 -5.10 11.24
N GLU A 49 0.31 -6.03 11.36
CA GLU A 49 1.05 -6.60 10.24
C GLU A 49 0.93 -8.12 10.21
N SER A 50 1.23 -8.70 9.06
CA SER A 50 1.31 -10.14 8.87
C SER A 50 2.42 -10.46 7.88
N TYR A 51 2.64 -11.75 7.63
CA TYR A 51 3.52 -12.17 6.54
C TYR A 51 3.05 -11.68 5.15
N GLU A 52 1.75 -11.45 5.00
CA GLU A 52 1.14 -11.10 3.71
C GLU A 52 1.13 -9.59 3.42
N ILE A 53 1.01 -8.76 4.47
CA ILE A 53 1.03 -7.30 4.34
C ILE A 53 1.71 -6.68 5.56
N GLY A 54 2.59 -5.72 5.30
CA GLY A 54 3.29 -4.92 6.30
C GLY A 54 3.85 -3.64 5.69
N LEU A 55 4.28 -2.74 6.55
CA LEU A 55 4.94 -1.48 6.26
C LEU A 55 6.42 -1.72 5.88
N GLY A 56 6.94 -0.81 5.08
CA GLY A 56 8.34 -0.78 4.69
C GLY A 56 9.23 -0.42 5.87
N THR A 57 10.38 -1.07 5.98
CA THR A 57 11.40 -0.80 7.00
C THR A 57 12.36 0.32 6.60
N VAL A 58 12.15 0.90 5.42
CA VAL A 58 12.94 2.00 4.85
C VAL A 58 11.99 3.06 4.29
N PRO A 59 12.44 4.33 4.14
CA PRO A 59 11.64 5.36 3.50
C PRO A 59 11.25 4.99 2.07
N VAL A 60 10.07 5.40 1.62
CA VAL A 60 9.53 5.05 0.29
C VAL A 60 10.30 5.65 -0.89
N GLY A 61 11.11 6.70 -0.65
CA GLY A 61 11.83 7.41 -1.70
C GLY A 61 10.94 8.42 -2.45
N SER A 62 11.28 8.70 -3.71
CA SER A 62 10.53 9.66 -4.54
C SER A 62 9.53 8.93 -5.42
N ILE A 63 8.34 9.51 -5.63
CA ILE A 63 7.36 8.92 -6.54
C ILE A 63 7.89 8.80 -7.98
N GLU A 64 8.79 9.69 -8.38
CA GLU A 64 9.46 9.67 -9.69
C GLU A 64 10.28 8.39 -9.89
N ASP A 65 10.94 7.89 -8.84
CA ASP A 65 11.71 6.64 -8.90
C ASP A 65 10.78 5.44 -9.11
N VAL A 66 9.58 5.47 -8.50
CA VAL A 66 8.55 4.44 -8.71
C VAL A 66 8.01 4.51 -10.14
N VAL A 67 7.65 5.70 -10.63
CA VAL A 67 7.11 5.89 -12.00
C VAL A 67 8.14 5.55 -13.09
N SER A 68 9.45 5.65 -12.78
CA SER A 68 10.51 5.29 -13.73
C SER A 68 10.61 3.79 -14.03
N GLN A 69 10.02 2.95 -13.17
CA GLN A 69 10.04 1.51 -13.29
C GLN A 69 8.85 1.02 -14.12
N PRO A 70 9.08 0.21 -15.18
CA PRO A 70 8.03 -0.19 -16.11
C PRO A 70 6.95 -1.09 -15.49
N GLU A 71 7.24 -1.76 -14.38
CA GLU A 71 6.26 -2.54 -13.64
C GLU A 71 5.32 -1.70 -12.76
N PHE A 72 5.49 -0.38 -12.65
CA PHE A 72 4.68 0.45 -11.76
C PHE A 72 4.02 1.65 -12.46
N GLU A 73 2.76 1.89 -12.11
CA GLU A 73 2.10 3.18 -12.36
C GLU A 73 1.72 3.81 -11.02
N ALA A 74 2.37 4.92 -10.66
CA ALA A 74 2.15 5.59 -9.38
C ALA A 74 1.60 7.01 -9.55
N VAL A 75 0.66 7.39 -8.69
CA VAL A 75 0.10 8.74 -8.62
C VAL A 75 -0.14 9.18 -7.18
N VAL A 76 0.03 10.47 -6.91
CA VAL A 76 -0.40 11.08 -5.66
C VAL A 76 -1.93 11.19 -5.65
N ILE A 77 -2.54 10.75 -4.56
CA ILE A 77 -3.99 10.81 -4.33
C ILE A 77 -4.30 11.71 -3.14
N THR A 78 -5.59 12.01 -2.96
CA THR A 78 -6.02 12.75 -1.76
C THR A 78 -6.11 11.81 -0.56
N ARG A 79 -5.96 12.36 0.65
CA ARG A 79 -6.26 11.65 1.89
C ARG A 79 -7.64 11.00 1.85
N GLN A 80 -8.65 11.72 1.35
CA GLN A 80 -10.01 11.19 1.28
C GLN A 80 -10.10 9.94 0.40
N ALA A 81 -9.40 9.90 -0.74
CA ALA A 81 -9.35 8.72 -1.59
C ALA A 81 -8.67 7.54 -0.87
N PHE A 82 -7.61 7.81 -0.10
CA PHE A 82 -6.96 6.79 0.72
C PHE A 82 -7.91 6.23 1.80
N GLU A 83 -8.59 7.09 2.57
CA GLU A 83 -9.47 6.65 3.66
C GLU A 83 -10.63 5.78 3.16
N ILE A 84 -11.13 6.02 1.94
CA ILE A 84 -12.17 5.16 1.33
C ILE A 84 -11.66 3.73 1.19
N GLU A 85 -10.43 3.55 0.69
CA GLU A 85 -9.84 2.23 0.49
C GLU A 85 -9.41 1.60 1.83
N TRP A 86 -8.90 2.39 2.75
CA TRP A 86 -8.55 1.98 4.12
C TRP A 86 -9.75 1.40 4.89
N HIS A 87 -10.90 2.09 4.83
CA HIS A 87 -12.13 1.63 5.48
C HIS A 87 -12.80 0.48 4.73
N GLY A 88 -12.55 0.35 3.43
CA GLY A 88 -13.00 -0.78 2.61
C GLY A 88 -12.13 -2.04 2.70
N ALA A 89 -11.01 -1.99 3.43
CA ALA A 89 -10.07 -3.09 3.59
C ALA A 89 -10.18 -3.78 4.95
N SER A 90 -9.80 -5.06 5.00
CA SER A 90 -9.81 -5.88 6.21
C SER A 90 -8.40 -6.01 6.81
N TRP A 91 -8.31 -6.26 8.11
CA TRP A 91 -7.04 -6.66 8.70
C TRP A 91 -6.61 -8.04 8.19
N PRO A 92 -5.30 -8.31 8.08
CA PRO A 92 -4.82 -9.63 7.70
C PRO A 92 -5.11 -10.65 8.81
N ASP A 93 -5.27 -11.92 8.40
CA ASP A 93 -5.38 -13.02 9.34
C ASP A 93 -4.09 -13.16 10.17
N GLY A 94 -4.23 -13.30 11.49
CA GLY A 94 -3.09 -13.42 12.39
C GLY A 94 -2.32 -12.12 12.62
N ALA A 95 -2.92 -10.95 12.35
CA ALA A 95 -2.38 -9.66 12.75
C ALA A 95 -2.00 -9.67 14.24
N GLN A 96 -0.74 -9.40 14.54
CA GLN A 96 -0.25 -9.25 15.92
C GLN A 96 -0.32 -7.78 16.30
N ALA A 97 -1.00 -7.49 17.42
CA ALA A 97 -1.17 -6.17 18.02
C ALA A 97 -0.04 -5.80 18.99
#